data_AF-Q0AVW4-F1
#
_entry.id   AF-Q0AVW4-F1
#
_cell.length_a   1.000
_cell.length_b   1.000
_cell.length_c   1.000
_cell.angle_alpha   90.00
_cell.angle_beta   90.00
_cell.angle_gamma   90.00
#
_symmetry.space_group_name_H-M   'P 1'
#
loop_
_entity.id
_entity.type
_entity.pdbx_description
1 polymer ?
#
loop_
_entity_poly.entity_id
_entity_poly.type
_entity_poly.pdbx_seq_one_letter_code
_entity_poly.pdbx_strand_id
1 'polypeptide(L)'
;MRRIFIISLLALGLFLIPLAAELEKTWAATVTGQALSTDIHAYVNGQMLPCLIINDRTAIVAEDLRSCGFDVIWEPVERKLEISENISHPTGQTGSRTTTDYAAFAGKDRMILASDIKTFLQQKEIASFNIDGYTAIYLSELAAYGEVKWDPLQRVARFDSSRRSGDTILAESSEDANLIAEEIDRREGIIEFHGEKLLYQNQQVGYAHNGKAMVSLDWIAGWLGYQVQSKQNSYLVKRGSHSFQVKAGEGQVQVFYDGSPAKSVELYEVPSLSSTRLYLYSLDLENLFGLDSQWNNEKRQWKVRYADYRIKELGNYLGGSSCTVKAQYSELPSGFNTLPELSVKNITLISEGSDKGGYAYVSGDGKNYAATVSLAVLRDNEIQICLGKKNRVLFYKQMTLRGEVQNHQLERQKIIGPFTEYSLVKPEQGFIQIKQNSFMVEGQVGFTNEAVIHVLPAKIDQASGIITELPAQTLSLQEQKFSGSVALNAGPGLYRIHFQVQNNGLHGVVATTRFGEFYLDYQ
;
A
#
# COMPACT_ATOMS: atom_id res chain seq x y z
N MET A 1 64.58 -12.32 -27.12
CA MET A 1 63.71 -11.21 -26.70
C MET A 1 62.42 -11.28 -27.52
N ARG A 2 61.43 -12.13 -27.18
CA ARG A 2 60.23 -11.88 -26.33
C ARG A 2 59.60 -10.49 -26.51
N ARG A 3 58.39 -10.46 -27.12
CA ARG A 3 57.20 -9.57 -26.96
C ARG A 3 56.33 -9.80 -28.22
N ILE A 4 55.30 -10.66 -28.26
CA ILE A 4 53.97 -10.60 -27.61
C ILE A 4 53.31 -9.21 -27.71
N PHE A 5 52.37 -9.08 -28.64
CA PHE A 5 51.25 -8.12 -28.65
C PHE A 5 50.00 -8.97 -28.98
N ILE A 6 49.33 -9.53 -27.97
CA ILE A 6 48.12 -9.01 -27.29
C ILE A 6 47.05 -8.52 -28.27
N ILE A 7 46.09 -9.42 -28.48
CA ILE A 7 44.75 -9.19 -28.99
C ILE A 7 44.01 -8.30 -27.97
N SER A 8 43.68 -7.07 -28.34
CA SER A 8 42.76 -6.24 -27.56
C SER A 8 41.33 -6.48 -28.01
N LEU A 9 40.63 -7.22 -27.15
CA LEU A 9 39.20 -7.27 -26.91
C LEU A 9 38.47 -5.96 -27.35
N LEU A 10 37.69 -6.02 -28.42
CA LEU A 10 36.75 -4.95 -28.74
C LEU A 10 35.50 -5.17 -27.88
N ALA A 11 35.35 -4.34 -26.86
CA ALA A 11 34.23 -4.35 -25.95
C ALA A 11 32.92 -4.15 -26.71
N LEU A 12 32.09 -5.20 -26.71
CA LEU A 12 30.69 -5.16 -27.08
C LEU A 12 29.96 -4.31 -26.02
N GLY A 13 29.93 -3.00 -26.24
CA GLY A 13 29.14 -2.09 -25.44
C GLY A 13 27.66 -2.42 -25.60
N LEU A 14 27.09 -3.06 -24.58
CA LEU A 14 25.66 -3.17 -24.35
C LEU A 14 25.02 -1.77 -24.39
N PHE A 15 24.47 -1.40 -25.54
CA PHE A 15 23.40 -0.42 -25.59
C PHE A 15 22.12 -1.11 -25.06
N LEU A 16 22.00 -1.16 -23.73
CA LEU A 16 20.71 -1.28 -23.06
C LEU A 16 19.95 0.03 -23.30
N ILE A 17 19.33 0.15 -24.48
CA ILE A 17 18.28 1.15 -24.68
C ILE A 17 17.05 0.59 -23.94
N PRO A 18 16.49 1.28 -22.92
CA PRO A 18 15.23 0.87 -22.33
C PRO A 18 14.14 1.06 -23.39
N LEU A 19 13.85 0.00 -24.14
CA LEU A 19 12.81 -0.07 -25.16
C LEU A 19 11.42 -0.18 -24.53
N ALA A 20 11.16 0.64 -23.50
CA ALA A 20 9.89 0.79 -22.82
C ALA A 20 9.25 2.18 -23.07
N ALA A 21 9.96 3.10 -23.73
CA ALA A 21 9.55 4.51 -23.82
C ALA A 21 8.75 4.90 -25.09
N GLU A 22 8.48 3.97 -26.03
CA GLU A 22 7.89 4.33 -27.33
C GLU A 22 6.60 3.58 -27.72
N LEU A 23 5.91 2.95 -26.76
CA LEU A 23 4.54 2.50 -26.98
C LEU A 23 3.59 3.27 -26.08
N GLU A 24 2.78 4.10 -26.75
CA GLU A 24 1.83 5.08 -26.24
C GLU A 24 2.50 6.34 -25.68
N LYS A 25 2.24 7.46 -26.37
CA LYS A 25 2.34 8.80 -25.80
C LYS A 25 1.52 8.76 -24.52
N THR A 26 2.19 8.58 -23.39
CA THR A 26 1.57 8.48 -22.07
C THR A 26 0.86 9.80 -21.83
N TRP A 27 -0.47 9.79 -21.89
CA TRP A 27 -1.27 10.98 -21.56
C TRP A 27 -0.85 11.51 -20.18
N ALA A 28 -0.53 10.61 -19.25
CA ALA A 28 -0.01 10.92 -17.91
C ALA A 28 1.32 11.70 -17.85
N ALA A 29 2.13 11.75 -18.92
CA ALA A 29 3.38 12.52 -18.94
C ALA A 29 3.26 13.85 -19.72
N THR A 30 2.10 14.12 -20.32
CA THR A 30 1.90 15.35 -21.10
C THR A 30 1.62 16.51 -20.15
N VAL A 31 2.50 17.51 -20.12
CA VAL A 31 2.29 18.74 -19.36
C VAL A 31 1.20 19.58 -20.03
N THR A 32 0.16 19.92 -19.28
CA THR A 32 -1.00 20.71 -19.73
C THR A 32 -1.07 22.10 -19.10
N GLY A 33 -0.26 22.35 -18.07
CA GLY A 33 -0.18 23.64 -17.39
C GLY A 33 0.83 23.63 -16.25
N GLN A 34 0.78 24.68 -15.44
CA GLN A 34 1.65 24.86 -14.28
C GLN A 34 0.82 25.31 -13.08
N ALA A 35 1.10 24.72 -11.92
CA ALA A 35 0.61 25.15 -10.62
C ALA A 35 1.71 25.94 -9.93
N LEU A 36 1.39 27.16 -9.50
CA LEU A 36 2.35 28.09 -8.94
C LEU A 36 2.44 27.95 -7.43
N SER A 37 3.67 28.02 -6.92
CA SER A 37 3.94 28.14 -5.49
C SER A 37 3.26 29.37 -4.90
N THR A 38 2.95 29.30 -3.60
CA THR A 38 2.24 30.38 -2.92
C THR A 38 2.58 30.41 -1.44
N ASP A 39 2.48 31.60 -0.87
CA ASP A 39 2.51 31.90 0.57
C ASP A 39 1.09 31.99 1.16
N ILE A 40 0.06 31.63 0.38
CA ILE A 40 -1.31 31.52 0.88
C ILE A 40 -1.42 30.33 1.83
N HIS A 41 -2.10 30.54 2.96
CA HIS A 41 -2.47 29.46 3.87
C HIS A 41 -3.93 29.06 3.61
N ALA A 42 -4.14 27.83 3.13
CA ALA A 42 -5.46 27.25 2.96
C ALA A 42 -5.88 26.50 4.22
N TYR A 43 -7.10 26.75 4.71
CA TYR A 43 -7.69 26.03 5.83
C TYR A 43 -9.02 25.39 5.41
N VAL A 44 -9.21 24.13 5.76
CA VAL A 44 -10.48 23.42 5.62
C VAL A 44 -10.88 22.95 7.00
N ASN A 45 -12.03 23.43 7.50
CA ASN A 45 -12.54 23.03 8.81
C ASN A 45 -11.50 23.26 9.95
N GLY A 46 -10.76 24.36 9.87
CA GLY A 46 -9.74 24.74 10.85
C GLY A 46 -8.38 24.04 10.69
N GLN A 47 -8.28 23.04 9.81
CA GLN A 47 -7.02 22.36 9.53
C GLN A 47 -6.34 22.99 8.30
N MET A 48 -5.06 23.32 8.44
CA MET A 48 -4.27 23.86 7.33
C MET A 48 -3.99 22.75 6.32
N LEU A 49 -4.10 23.03 5.02
CA LEU A 49 -3.81 22.11 3.91
C LEU A 49 -2.78 22.72 2.94
N PRO A 50 -2.09 21.92 2.12
CA PRO A 50 -1.13 22.46 1.16
C PRO A 50 -1.94 23.08 0.03
N CYS A 51 -1.50 24.24 -0.45
CA CYS A 51 -2.17 24.83 -1.60
C CYS A 51 -1.18 25.37 -2.63
N LEU A 52 -1.68 25.48 -3.85
CA LEU A 52 -1.01 26.07 -5.00
C LEU A 52 -1.98 27.01 -5.70
N ILE A 53 -1.46 27.84 -6.59
CA ILE A 53 -2.30 28.67 -7.46
C ILE A 53 -2.37 28.05 -8.85
N ILE A 54 -3.59 27.76 -9.30
CA ILE A 54 -3.86 27.25 -10.65
C ILE A 54 -4.88 28.20 -11.28
N ASN A 55 -4.54 28.82 -12.42
CA ASN A 55 -5.40 29.81 -13.09
C ASN A 55 -5.94 30.88 -12.11
N ASP A 56 -5.04 31.47 -11.33
CA ASP A 56 -5.32 32.54 -10.34
C ASP A 56 -6.26 32.14 -9.19
N ARG A 57 -6.45 30.84 -8.94
CA ARG A 57 -7.31 30.33 -7.86
C ARG A 57 -6.54 29.39 -6.95
N THR A 58 -6.86 29.45 -5.65
CA THR A 58 -6.32 28.53 -4.64
C THR A 58 -6.83 27.12 -4.90
N ALA A 59 -5.90 26.20 -5.15
CA ALA A 59 -6.15 24.78 -5.31
C ALA A 59 -5.52 24.00 -4.16
N ILE A 60 -6.20 22.94 -3.73
CA ILE A 60 -5.78 22.03 -2.66
C ILE A 60 -5.75 20.60 -3.18
N VAL A 61 -4.98 19.73 -2.55
CA VAL A 61 -4.98 18.29 -2.82
C VAL A 61 -6.27 17.69 -2.24
N ALA A 62 -7.07 17.03 -3.08
CA ALA A 62 -8.37 16.48 -2.69
C ALA A 62 -8.21 15.39 -1.65
N GLU A 63 -7.23 14.50 -1.79
CA GLU A 63 -6.97 13.38 -0.88
C GLU A 63 -6.68 13.83 0.56
N ASP A 64 -6.16 15.05 0.75
CA ASP A 64 -5.87 15.62 2.08
C ASP A 64 -7.16 16.02 2.82
N LEU A 65 -8.28 16.21 2.11
CA LEU A 65 -9.59 16.51 2.71
C LEU A 65 -10.08 15.42 3.65
N ARG A 66 -9.55 14.19 3.53
CA ARG A 66 -9.85 13.08 4.45
C ARG A 66 -9.58 13.43 5.92
N SER A 67 -8.55 14.24 6.15
CA SER A 67 -8.22 14.75 7.48
C SER A 67 -9.12 15.86 7.99
N CYS A 68 -9.90 16.46 7.09
CA CYS A 68 -10.74 17.62 7.34
C CYS A 68 -12.24 17.27 7.43
N GLY A 69 -12.58 15.98 7.58
CA GLY A 69 -13.97 15.51 7.74
C GLY A 69 -14.69 15.25 6.41
N PHE A 70 -13.96 14.76 5.41
CA PHE A 70 -14.53 14.32 4.13
C PHE A 70 -14.18 12.86 3.86
N ASP A 71 -15.07 12.14 3.21
CA ASP A 71 -14.69 10.94 2.48
C ASP A 71 -14.17 11.36 1.12
N VAL A 72 -13.00 10.84 0.76
CA VAL A 72 -12.45 10.94 -0.59
C VAL A 72 -12.18 9.54 -1.07
N ILE A 73 -12.93 9.10 -2.07
CA ILE A 73 -12.92 7.72 -2.56
C ILE A 73 -12.37 7.72 -3.98
N TRP A 74 -11.26 7.00 -4.19
CA TRP A 74 -10.66 6.82 -5.50
C TRP A 74 -11.02 5.44 -6.08
N GLU A 75 -11.62 5.42 -7.27
CA GLU A 75 -12.00 4.22 -8.02
C GLU A 75 -11.11 4.10 -9.28
N PRO A 76 -9.98 3.38 -9.22
CA PRO A 76 -8.96 3.37 -10.29
C PRO A 76 -9.44 2.78 -11.61
N VAL A 77 -10.35 1.81 -11.57
CA VAL A 77 -10.89 1.19 -12.79
C VAL A 77 -11.81 2.15 -13.54
N GLU A 78 -12.63 2.91 -12.81
CA GLU A 78 -13.56 3.89 -13.36
C GLU A 78 -12.91 5.26 -13.63
N ARG A 79 -11.65 5.43 -13.19
CA ARG A 79 -10.91 6.71 -13.21
C ARG A 79 -11.72 7.84 -12.57
N LYS A 80 -12.31 7.54 -11.41
CA LYS A 80 -13.27 8.40 -10.71
C LYS A 80 -12.82 8.70 -9.29
N LEU A 81 -12.83 9.98 -8.91
CA LEU A 81 -12.60 10.42 -7.53
C LEU A 81 -13.87 11.09 -7.00
N GLU A 82 -14.41 10.62 -5.89
CA GLU A 82 -15.64 11.12 -5.28
C GLU A 82 -15.37 11.76 -3.92
N ILE A 83 -15.93 12.95 -3.69
CA ILE A 83 -15.75 13.73 -2.46
C ILE A 83 -17.11 13.99 -1.80
N SER A 84 -17.26 13.53 -0.56
CA SER A 84 -18.44 13.76 0.27
C SER A 84 -18.07 14.21 1.67
N GLU A 85 -18.85 15.10 2.28
CA GLU A 85 -18.67 15.42 3.70
C GLU A 85 -18.99 14.20 4.56
N ASN A 86 -18.11 13.91 5.52
CA ASN A 86 -18.32 12.88 6.52
C ASN A 86 -18.27 13.47 7.93
N ILE A 87 -19.46 13.70 8.50
CA ILE A 87 -19.63 14.27 9.84
C ILE A 87 -19.23 13.32 10.98
N SER A 88 -19.07 12.02 10.69
CA SER A 88 -18.65 11.00 11.66
C SER A 88 -17.13 10.88 11.77
N HIS A 89 -16.37 11.42 10.81
CA HIS A 89 -14.91 11.36 10.84
C HIS A 89 -14.34 12.48 11.74
N PRO A 90 -13.59 12.14 12.81
CA PRO A 90 -12.95 13.14 13.65
C PRO A 90 -11.89 13.91 12.86
N THR A 91 -11.98 15.24 12.84
CA THR A 91 -10.95 16.09 12.20
C THR A 91 -9.62 15.98 12.95
N GLY A 92 -8.52 15.90 12.21
CA GLY A 92 -7.16 15.88 12.76
C GLY A 92 -6.62 14.51 13.21
N GLN A 93 -7.33 13.40 12.95
CA GLN A 93 -6.84 12.04 13.30
C GLN A 93 -6.18 11.27 12.16
N THR A 94 -6.40 11.66 10.90
CA THR A 94 -5.77 11.00 9.75
C THR A 94 -4.52 11.75 9.34
N GLY A 95 -3.44 11.03 9.00
CA GLY A 95 -2.10 11.53 8.65
C GLY A 95 -2.12 12.80 7.79
N SER A 96 -2.22 13.94 8.46
CA SER A 96 -2.09 15.24 7.84
C SER A 96 -0.63 15.38 7.45
N ARG A 97 -0.37 15.95 6.27
CA ARG A 97 0.95 16.49 5.97
C ARG A 97 1.36 17.40 7.14
N THR A 98 2.62 17.28 7.56
CA THR A 98 3.16 18.15 8.61
C THR A 98 3.33 19.57 8.09
N THR A 99 3.53 20.55 8.98
CA THR A 99 3.95 21.92 8.62
C THR A 99 5.18 21.97 7.71
N THR A 100 6.09 21.02 7.86
CA THR A 100 7.28 20.91 7.01
C THR A 100 6.92 20.39 5.61
N ASP A 101 6.03 19.40 5.53
CA ASP A 101 5.53 18.87 4.24
C ASP A 101 4.67 19.90 3.50
N TYR A 102 3.94 20.75 4.24
CA TYR A 102 3.22 21.89 3.68
C TYR A 102 4.17 22.86 2.97
N ALA A 103 5.24 23.29 3.65
CA ALA A 103 6.21 24.21 3.09
C ALA A 103 6.95 23.60 1.88
N ALA A 104 7.32 22.32 1.96
CA ALA A 104 7.94 21.61 0.85
C ALA A 104 6.99 21.45 -0.35
N PHE A 105 5.69 21.22 -0.10
CA PHE A 105 4.71 21.08 -1.17
C PHE A 105 4.40 22.42 -1.85
N ALA A 106 4.00 23.43 -1.06
CA ALA A 106 3.52 24.73 -1.52
C ALA A 106 4.65 25.69 -1.95
N GLY A 107 5.89 25.45 -1.50
CA GLY A 107 7.04 26.30 -1.77
C GLY A 107 7.71 26.10 -3.14
N LYS A 108 7.16 25.24 -4.01
CA LYS A 108 7.72 24.98 -5.34
C LYS A 108 6.64 24.86 -6.40
N ASP A 109 6.87 25.48 -7.55
CA ASP A 109 6.02 25.34 -8.74
C ASP A 109 6.00 23.88 -9.23
N ARG A 110 4.86 23.44 -9.74
CA ARG A 110 4.62 22.07 -10.19
C ARG A 110 3.98 22.04 -11.57
N MET A 111 4.24 20.96 -12.30
CA MET A 111 3.61 20.74 -13.61
C MET A 111 2.24 20.10 -13.43
N ILE A 112 1.27 20.57 -14.20
CA ILE A 112 -0.05 19.93 -14.30
C ILE A 112 0.02 18.92 -15.43
N LEU A 113 -0.25 17.67 -15.13
CA LEU A 113 -0.19 16.56 -16.07
C LEU A 113 -1.59 16.29 -16.64
N ALA A 114 -1.66 15.88 -17.91
CA ALA A 114 -2.91 15.43 -18.49
C ALA A 114 -3.39 14.18 -17.75
N SER A 115 -4.68 14.13 -17.48
CA SER A 115 -5.31 13.06 -16.72
C SER A 115 -6.69 12.75 -17.30
N ASP A 116 -7.08 11.48 -17.24
CA ASP A 116 -8.44 11.02 -17.54
C ASP A 116 -9.30 10.85 -16.28
N ILE A 117 -8.78 11.25 -15.12
CA ILE A 117 -9.49 11.25 -13.84
C ILE A 117 -10.63 12.25 -13.88
N LYS A 118 -11.83 11.79 -13.53
CA LYS A 118 -13.00 12.63 -13.31
C LYS A 118 -13.28 12.76 -11.81
N THR A 119 -13.40 13.99 -11.35
CA THR A 119 -13.64 14.29 -9.93
C THR A 119 -15.05 14.77 -9.72
N PHE A 120 -15.73 14.23 -8.70
CA PHE A 120 -17.12 14.50 -8.41
C PHE A 120 -17.29 15.02 -6.98
N LEU A 121 -18.10 16.07 -6.86
CA LEU A 121 -18.56 16.62 -5.60
C LEU A 121 -20.09 16.69 -5.66
N GLN A 122 -20.79 16.05 -4.71
CA GLN A 122 -22.26 15.89 -4.75
C GLN A 122 -22.77 15.33 -6.09
N GLN A 123 -22.09 14.32 -6.64
CA GLN A 123 -22.38 13.71 -7.95
C GLN A 123 -22.22 14.66 -9.16
N LYS A 124 -21.78 15.90 -8.95
CA LYS A 124 -21.47 16.85 -10.02
C LYS A 124 -19.98 16.78 -10.36
N GLU A 125 -19.66 16.62 -11.63
CA GLU A 125 -18.28 16.68 -12.12
C GLU A 125 -17.72 18.11 -11.90
N ILE A 126 -16.54 18.20 -11.29
CA ILE A 126 -15.82 19.45 -11.02
C ILE A 126 -14.46 19.45 -11.71
N ALA A 127 -13.86 20.64 -11.84
CA ALA A 127 -12.51 20.76 -12.37
C ALA A 127 -11.49 20.13 -11.42
N SER A 128 -10.59 19.31 -11.97
CA SER A 128 -9.48 18.70 -11.23
C SER A 128 -8.19 18.66 -12.05
N PHE A 129 -7.07 18.62 -11.35
CA PHE A 129 -5.73 18.72 -11.95
C PHE A 129 -4.84 17.62 -11.37
N ASN A 130 -4.12 16.88 -12.22
CA ASN A 130 -3.12 15.93 -11.75
C ASN A 130 -1.80 16.67 -11.51
N ILE A 131 -1.34 16.70 -10.26
CA ILE A 131 -0.08 17.31 -9.86
C ILE A 131 0.71 16.27 -9.07
N ASP A 132 1.81 15.81 -9.65
CA ASP A 132 2.69 14.79 -9.06
C ASP A 132 1.95 13.50 -8.62
N GLY A 133 0.92 13.10 -9.38
CA GLY A 133 0.12 11.92 -9.07
C GLY A 133 -1.02 12.14 -8.08
N TYR A 134 -1.21 13.37 -7.59
CA TYR A 134 -2.32 13.77 -6.72
C TYR A 134 -3.41 14.51 -7.49
N THR A 135 -4.65 14.38 -7.05
CA THR A 135 -5.78 15.12 -7.62
C THR A 135 -5.96 16.44 -6.88
N ALA A 136 -5.64 17.56 -7.51
CA ALA A 136 -5.93 18.89 -6.97
C ALA A 136 -7.29 19.41 -7.47
N ILE A 137 -8.02 20.10 -6.59
CA ILE A 137 -9.28 20.79 -6.89
C ILE A 137 -9.21 22.24 -6.42
N TYR A 138 -10.07 23.11 -6.94
CA TYR A 138 -10.19 24.46 -6.37
C TYR A 138 -10.86 24.41 -5.00
N LEU A 139 -10.30 25.16 -4.03
CA LEU A 139 -10.91 25.30 -2.70
C LEU A 139 -12.35 25.83 -2.78
N SER A 140 -12.62 26.70 -3.77
CA SER A 140 -13.95 27.25 -4.03
C SER A 140 -15.01 26.21 -4.39
N GLU A 141 -14.64 25.03 -4.88
CA GLU A 141 -15.61 23.95 -5.16
C GLU A 141 -16.27 23.43 -3.87
N LEU A 142 -15.58 23.55 -2.71
CA LEU A 142 -16.14 23.18 -1.42
C LEU A 142 -17.30 24.08 -0.99
N ALA A 143 -17.54 25.22 -1.66
CA ALA A 143 -18.70 26.08 -1.38
C ALA A 143 -20.06 25.35 -1.52
N ALA A 144 -20.09 24.19 -2.19
CA ALA A 144 -21.25 23.31 -2.23
C ALA A 144 -21.63 22.72 -0.85
N TYR A 145 -20.71 22.71 0.11
CA TYR A 145 -20.89 22.16 1.45
C TYR A 145 -20.91 23.22 2.57
N GLY A 146 -20.53 24.46 2.27
CA GLY A 146 -20.34 25.49 3.29
C GLY A 146 -19.80 26.80 2.74
N GLU A 147 -19.16 27.58 3.60
CA GLU A 147 -18.69 28.92 3.26
C GLU A 147 -17.19 28.92 2.94
N VAL A 148 -16.82 29.51 1.79
CA VAL A 148 -15.41 29.74 1.42
C VAL A 148 -15.10 31.23 1.53
N LYS A 149 -14.09 31.58 2.32
CA LYS A 149 -13.62 32.96 2.57
C LYS A 149 -12.20 33.15 2.06
N TRP A 150 -11.92 34.35 1.56
CA TRP A 150 -10.59 34.80 1.20
C TRP A 150 -10.27 36.08 1.95
N ASP A 151 -9.20 36.06 2.75
CA ASP A 151 -8.64 37.23 3.42
C ASP A 151 -7.33 37.62 2.69
N PRO A 152 -7.35 38.69 1.88
CA PRO A 152 -6.18 39.13 1.13
C PRO A 152 -5.09 39.75 2.03
N LEU A 153 -5.45 40.26 3.21
CA LEU A 153 -4.50 40.90 4.13
C LEU A 153 -3.69 39.84 4.87
N GLN A 154 -4.35 38.78 5.34
CA GLN A 154 -3.70 37.66 6.02
C GLN A 154 -3.17 36.60 5.05
N ARG A 155 -3.53 36.70 3.75
CA ARG A 155 -3.26 35.69 2.72
C ARG A 155 -3.81 34.33 3.12
N VAL A 156 -5.05 34.31 3.61
CA VAL A 156 -5.72 33.12 4.13
C VAL A 156 -6.94 32.81 3.28
N ALA A 157 -6.98 31.60 2.73
CA ALA A 157 -8.19 31.05 2.13
C ALA A 157 -8.78 30.00 3.08
N ARG A 158 -10.07 30.07 3.40
CA ARG A 158 -10.70 29.19 4.38
C ARG A 158 -12.01 28.62 3.87
N PHE A 159 -12.24 27.34 4.15
CA PHE A 159 -13.56 26.71 4.09
C PHE A 159 -14.02 26.33 5.49
N ASP A 160 -15.27 26.65 5.81
CA ASP A 160 -15.97 26.19 7.01
C ASP A 160 -17.29 25.50 6.61
N SER A 161 -17.44 24.23 7.00
CA SER A 161 -18.63 23.42 6.72
C SER A 161 -19.89 24.02 7.37
N SER A 162 -21.00 24.03 6.62
CA SER A 162 -22.31 24.43 7.14
C SER A 162 -22.89 23.46 8.17
N ARG A 163 -22.47 22.19 8.15
CA ARG A 163 -22.96 21.15 9.05
C ARG A 163 -22.25 21.11 10.41
N ARG A 164 -21.22 21.93 10.61
CA ARG A 164 -20.49 22.02 11.88
C ARG A 164 -21.17 22.89 12.94
N SER A 165 -22.21 23.67 12.59
CA SER A 165 -22.98 24.43 13.57
C SER A 165 -24.07 23.55 14.23
N GLY A 166 -23.66 22.66 15.13
CA GLY A 166 -24.57 21.84 15.94
C GLY A 166 -24.18 20.37 15.98
N ASP A 167 -23.90 19.89 17.20
CA ASP A 167 -23.66 18.50 17.60
C ASP A 167 -22.40 17.80 17.06
N THR A 168 -21.41 17.73 17.94
CA THR A 168 -20.31 16.75 17.90
C THR A 168 -20.89 15.35 18.11
N ILE A 169 -21.40 14.73 17.04
CA ILE A 169 -21.68 13.31 17.04
C ILE A 169 -20.37 12.60 16.72
N LEU A 170 -19.70 12.09 17.77
CA LEU A 170 -18.73 11.00 17.63
C LEU A 170 -19.50 9.76 17.19
N ALA A 171 -19.77 9.64 15.89
CA ALA A 171 -20.22 8.40 15.30
C ALA A 171 -18.97 7.59 14.94
N GLU A 172 -18.90 6.36 15.47
CA GLU A 172 -17.92 5.38 15.02
C GLU A 172 -18.12 5.15 13.52
N SER A 173 -17.12 5.55 12.72
CA SER A 173 -17.06 5.23 11.29
C SER A 173 -17.14 3.71 11.12
N SER A 174 -18.15 3.25 10.39
CA SER A 174 -18.46 1.83 10.21
C SER A 174 -17.60 1.14 9.13
N GLU A 175 -16.55 1.79 8.60
CA GLU A 175 -15.62 1.15 7.66
C GLU A 175 -14.16 1.56 7.96
N ASP A 176 -13.51 0.82 8.85
CA ASP A 176 -12.07 0.93 9.16
C ASP A 176 -11.22 0.22 8.08
N ALA A 177 -11.53 0.46 6.80
CA ALA A 177 -10.84 -0.11 5.65
C ALA A 177 -10.17 0.98 4.82
N ASN A 178 -8.91 0.77 4.42
CA ASN A 178 -8.22 1.66 3.48
C ASN A 178 -8.58 1.31 2.02
N LEU A 179 -8.88 0.03 1.77
CA LEU A 179 -9.23 -0.51 0.46
C LEU A 179 -10.47 -1.39 0.57
N ILE A 180 -11.41 -1.24 -0.36
CA ILE A 180 -12.55 -2.15 -0.52
C ILE A 180 -12.49 -2.77 -1.91
N ALA A 181 -12.64 -4.09 -1.97
CA ALA A 181 -12.77 -4.85 -3.20
C ALA A 181 -14.14 -5.51 -3.27
N GLU A 182 -14.84 -5.28 -4.38
CA GLU A 182 -16.16 -5.82 -4.67
C GLU A 182 -16.10 -6.55 -6.02
N GLU A 183 -16.46 -7.83 -6.06
CA GLU A 183 -16.65 -8.53 -7.34
C GLU A 183 -17.93 -8.03 -8.01
N ILE A 184 -17.79 -7.48 -9.22
CA ILE A 184 -18.89 -6.85 -9.96
C ILE A 184 -19.33 -7.66 -11.19
N ASP A 185 -18.47 -8.53 -11.70
CA ASP A 185 -18.79 -9.42 -12.82
C ASP A 185 -17.91 -10.68 -12.76
N ARG A 186 -18.36 -11.75 -13.41
CA ARG A 186 -17.63 -13.01 -13.50
C ARG A 186 -17.85 -13.73 -14.81
N ARG A 187 -16.79 -14.41 -15.26
CA ARG A 187 -16.79 -15.27 -16.45
C ARG A 187 -16.31 -16.66 -16.06
N GLU A 188 -17.02 -17.67 -16.53
CA GLU A 188 -16.64 -19.07 -16.35
C GLU A 188 -16.52 -19.77 -17.71
N GLY A 189 -15.55 -20.67 -17.80
CA GLY A 189 -15.30 -21.45 -19.01
C GLY A 189 -14.85 -22.85 -18.67
N ILE A 190 -15.14 -23.78 -19.58
CA ILE A 190 -14.67 -25.17 -19.49
C ILE A 190 -13.87 -25.45 -20.76
N ILE A 191 -12.59 -25.78 -20.58
CA ILE A 191 -11.71 -26.22 -21.65
C ILE A 191 -11.62 -27.75 -21.59
N GLU A 192 -11.95 -28.40 -22.70
CA GLU A 192 -12.02 -29.86 -22.83
C GLU A 192 -10.78 -30.39 -23.55
N PHE A 193 -10.23 -31.51 -23.06
CA PHE A 193 -9.03 -32.12 -23.62
C PHE A 193 -9.40 -33.31 -24.51
N HIS A 194 -9.26 -33.14 -25.81
CA HIS A 194 -9.55 -34.16 -26.82
C HIS A 194 -8.22 -34.64 -27.44
N GLY A 195 -7.61 -35.65 -26.81
CA GLY A 195 -6.25 -36.08 -27.17
C GLY A 195 -5.23 -34.97 -26.86
N GLU A 196 -4.56 -34.48 -27.90
CA GLU A 196 -3.63 -33.33 -27.81
C GLU A 196 -4.32 -31.98 -28.03
N LYS A 197 -5.61 -31.93 -28.38
CA LYS A 197 -6.31 -30.67 -28.64
C LYS A 197 -7.01 -30.15 -27.38
N LEU A 198 -6.90 -28.85 -27.14
CA LEU A 198 -7.70 -28.12 -26.14
C LEU A 198 -8.86 -27.44 -26.86
N LEU A 199 -10.09 -27.75 -26.47
CA LEU A 199 -11.30 -27.21 -27.09
C LEU A 199 -12.11 -26.37 -26.09
N TYR A 200 -12.62 -25.23 -26.55
CA TYR A 200 -13.66 -24.46 -25.87
C TYR A 200 -14.81 -24.28 -26.84
N GLN A 201 -16.02 -24.75 -26.49
CA GLN A 201 -17.19 -24.69 -27.36
C GLN A 201 -16.91 -25.20 -28.79
N ASN A 202 -16.23 -26.34 -28.91
CA ASN A 202 -15.76 -26.96 -30.16
C ASN A 202 -14.71 -26.18 -30.98
N GLN A 203 -14.28 -25.01 -30.55
CA GLN A 203 -13.15 -24.29 -31.15
C GLN A 203 -11.84 -24.75 -30.49
N GLN A 204 -10.82 -25.02 -31.30
CA GLN A 204 -9.49 -25.29 -30.76
C GLN A 204 -8.84 -24.01 -30.22
N VAL A 205 -8.46 -24.04 -28.95
CA VAL A 205 -7.90 -22.89 -28.21
C VAL A 205 -6.45 -23.11 -27.80
N GLY A 206 -5.94 -24.32 -27.99
CA GLY A 206 -4.58 -24.69 -27.66
C GLY A 206 -4.30 -26.17 -27.90
N TYR A 207 -3.25 -26.67 -27.28
CA TYR A 207 -2.83 -28.06 -27.35
C TYR A 207 -2.18 -28.55 -26.06
N ALA A 208 -2.19 -29.85 -25.82
CA ALA A 208 -1.43 -30.48 -24.77
C ALA A 208 -0.04 -30.86 -25.30
N HIS A 209 1.01 -30.58 -24.52
CA HIS A 209 2.39 -30.95 -24.85
C HIS A 209 3.12 -31.39 -23.58
N ASN A 210 3.67 -32.60 -23.55
CA ASN A 210 4.36 -33.17 -22.38
C ASN A 210 3.57 -33.05 -21.07
N GLY A 211 2.26 -33.33 -21.12
CA GLY A 211 1.36 -33.23 -19.96
C GLY A 211 0.94 -31.81 -19.57
N LYS A 212 1.41 -30.79 -20.29
CA LYS A 212 1.11 -29.38 -20.03
C LYS A 212 0.08 -28.86 -21.02
N ALA A 213 -0.87 -28.06 -20.55
CA ALA A 213 -1.88 -27.43 -21.40
C ALA A 213 -1.37 -26.08 -21.91
N MET A 214 -1.04 -26.00 -23.20
CA MET A 214 -0.54 -24.81 -23.86
C MET A 214 -1.69 -24.09 -24.56
N VAL A 215 -2.10 -22.94 -24.03
CA VAL A 215 -3.30 -22.20 -24.46
C VAL A 215 -2.88 -20.93 -25.18
N SER A 216 -3.59 -20.58 -26.26
CA SER A 216 -3.34 -19.38 -27.04
C SER A 216 -3.57 -18.12 -26.20
N LEU A 217 -2.55 -17.25 -26.14
CA LEU A 217 -2.61 -15.98 -25.41
C LEU A 217 -3.70 -15.07 -25.95
N ASP A 218 -3.77 -14.91 -27.28
CA ASP A 218 -4.76 -14.04 -27.93
C ASP A 218 -6.20 -14.50 -27.64
N TRP A 219 -6.42 -15.81 -27.65
CA TRP A 219 -7.74 -16.37 -27.35
C TRP A 219 -8.17 -16.08 -25.92
N ILE A 220 -7.33 -16.42 -24.93
CA ILE A 220 -7.71 -16.24 -23.52
C ILE A 220 -7.78 -14.76 -23.14
N ALA A 221 -6.85 -13.94 -23.65
CA ALA A 221 -6.90 -12.49 -23.48
C ALA A 221 -8.21 -11.92 -24.05
N GLY A 222 -8.59 -12.29 -25.27
CA GLY A 222 -9.84 -11.87 -25.90
C GLY A 222 -11.08 -12.32 -25.13
N TRP A 223 -11.10 -13.59 -24.67
CA TRP A 223 -12.19 -14.13 -23.84
C TRP A 223 -12.38 -13.34 -22.53
N LEU A 224 -11.28 -12.83 -21.97
CA LEU A 224 -11.26 -12.01 -20.74
C LEU A 224 -11.35 -10.50 -21.00
N GLY A 225 -11.51 -10.07 -22.25
CA GLY A 225 -11.63 -8.65 -22.62
C GLY A 225 -10.32 -7.85 -22.55
N TYR A 226 -9.17 -8.51 -22.60
CA TYR A 226 -7.86 -7.87 -22.74
C TYR A 226 -7.54 -7.60 -24.21
N GLN A 227 -6.81 -6.53 -24.44
CA GLN A 227 -6.20 -6.22 -25.71
C GLN A 227 -4.77 -6.79 -25.73
N VAL A 228 -4.38 -7.39 -26.86
CA VAL A 228 -3.03 -7.88 -27.08
C VAL A 228 -2.39 -7.04 -28.19
N GLN A 229 -1.28 -6.40 -27.87
CA GLN A 229 -0.45 -5.69 -28.83
C GLN A 229 0.86 -6.46 -29.01
N SER A 230 1.12 -6.95 -30.22
CA SER A 230 2.35 -7.67 -30.54
C SER A 230 3.33 -6.77 -31.32
N LYS A 231 4.59 -6.73 -30.90
CA LYS A 231 5.70 -6.14 -31.66
C LYS A 231 6.88 -7.12 -31.65
N GLN A 232 7.27 -7.58 -32.83
CA GLN A 232 8.27 -8.64 -33.01
C GLN A 232 7.88 -9.91 -32.24
N ASN A 233 8.59 -10.25 -31.15
CA ASN A 233 8.34 -11.41 -30.29
C ASN A 233 7.83 -11.01 -28.89
N SER A 234 7.43 -9.75 -28.71
CA SER A 234 6.91 -9.24 -27.44
C SER A 234 5.42 -8.92 -27.56
N TYR A 235 4.67 -9.33 -26.53
CA TYR A 235 3.23 -9.25 -26.45
C TYR A 235 2.86 -8.48 -25.19
N LEU A 236 2.33 -7.27 -25.36
CA LEU A 236 1.75 -6.48 -24.28
C LEU A 236 0.26 -6.81 -24.19
N VAL A 237 -0.15 -7.36 -23.05
CA VAL A 237 -1.53 -7.72 -22.75
C VAL A 237 -2.08 -6.71 -21.75
N LYS A 238 -3.15 -5.99 -22.09
CA LYS A 238 -3.63 -4.85 -21.30
C LYS A 238 -5.16 -4.86 -21.15
N ARG A 239 -5.63 -4.56 -19.94
CA ARG A 239 -7.04 -4.26 -19.64
C ARG A 239 -7.12 -3.25 -18.49
N GLY A 240 -7.61 -2.05 -18.79
CA GLY A 240 -7.61 -0.93 -17.84
C GLY A 240 -6.19 -0.62 -17.34
N SER A 241 -6.06 -0.45 -16.02
CA SER A 241 -4.78 -0.20 -15.35
C SER A 241 -3.81 -1.37 -15.37
N HIS A 242 -4.30 -2.61 -15.46
CA HIS A 242 -3.43 -3.79 -15.39
C HIS A 242 -2.93 -4.20 -16.78
N SER A 243 -1.63 -4.43 -16.89
CA SER A 243 -1.03 -5.05 -18.06
C SER A 243 0.18 -5.91 -17.71
N PHE A 244 0.59 -6.76 -18.64
CA PHE A 244 1.83 -7.52 -18.53
C PHE A 244 2.44 -7.75 -19.90
N GLN A 245 3.77 -7.86 -19.94
CA GLN A 245 4.54 -8.07 -21.16
C GLN A 245 5.17 -9.45 -21.16
N VAL A 246 4.77 -10.26 -22.13
CA VAL A 246 5.32 -11.59 -22.37
C VAL A 246 6.23 -11.53 -23.58
N LYS A 247 7.32 -12.30 -23.57
CA LYS A 247 8.17 -12.49 -24.75
C LYS A 247 8.31 -13.97 -25.07
N ALA A 248 8.24 -14.30 -26.35
CA ALA A 248 8.45 -15.66 -26.80
C ALA A 248 9.88 -16.11 -26.45
N GLY A 249 10.03 -17.30 -25.86
CA GLY A 249 11.34 -17.83 -25.48
C GLY A 249 11.91 -17.30 -24.16
N GLU A 250 11.24 -16.37 -23.46
CA GLU A 250 11.69 -15.86 -22.16
C GLU A 250 10.81 -16.38 -21.01
N GLY A 251 11.42 -16.88 -19.93
CA GLY A 251 10.73 -17.38 -18.74
C GLY A 251 10.38 -16.30 -17.72
N GLN A 252 10.44 -15.02 -18.07
CA GLN A 252 10.09 -13.91 -17.18
C GLN A 252 9.09 -12.96 -17.84
N VAL A 253 8.18 -12.44 -17.04
CA VAL A 253 7.13 -11.50 -17.44
C VAL A 253 7.18 -10.27 -16.54
N GLN A 254 7.20 -9.09 -17.15
CA GLN A 254 7.04 -7.84 -16.43
C GLN A 254 5.54 -7.51 -16.33
N VAL A 255 5.04 -7.32 -15.12
CA VAL A 255 3.69 -6.84 -14.83
C VAL A 255 3.72 -5.35 -14.56
N PHE A 256 2.70 -4.64 -15.03
CA PHE A 256 2.54 -3.20 -14.89
C PHE A 256 1.17 -2.84 -14.29
N TYR A 257 1.12 -1.66 -13.67
CA TYR A 257 -0.10 -1.00 -13.24
C TYR A 257 -0.04 0.48 -13.67
N ASP A 258 -1.05 0.94 -14.38
CA ASP A 258 -1.09 2.26 -15.03
C ASP A 258 0.16 2.57 -15.89
N GLY A 259 0.73 1.53 -16.49
CA GLY A 259 1.93 1.61 -17.33
C GLY A 259 3.25 1.60 -16.55
N SER A 260 3.23 1.75 -15.23
CA SER A 260 4.41 1.66 -14.39
C SER A 260 4.74 0.20 -14.02
N PRO A 261 6.02 -0.22 -14.02
CA PRO A 261 6.41 -1.55 -13.57
C PRO A 261 5.97 -1.81 -12.12
N ALA A 262 5.23 -2.89 -11.91
CA ALA A 262 4.73 -3.29 -10.58
C ALA A 262 5.52 -4.47 -10.00
N LYS A 263 5.74 -5.53 -10.80
CA LYS A 263 6.50 -6.72 -10.39
C LYS A 263 6.98 -7.55 -11.58
N SER A 264 8.07 -8.30 -11.39
CA SER A 264 8.51 -9.35 -12.32
C SER A 264 8.03 -10.71 -11.84
N VAL A 265 7.63 -11.57 -12.78
CA VAL A 265 7.06 -12.89 -12.54
C VAL A 265 7.85 -13.91 -13.34
N GLU A 266 8.37 -14.94 -12.68
CA GLU A 266 8.94 -16.10 -13.34
C GLU A 266 7.83 -17.05 -13.78
N LEU A 267 7.92 -17.53 -15.03
CA LEU A 267 6.99 -18.48 -15.61
C LEU A 267 7.47 -19.91 -15.33
N TYR A 268 6.53 -20.80 -15.07
CA TYR A 268 6.83 -22.22 -14.96
C TYR A 268 7.29 -22.77 -16.30
N GLU A 269 6.73 -22.28 -17.41
CA GLU A 269 7.09 -22.71 -18.75
C GLU A 269 7.37 -21.53 -19.67
N VAL A 270 8.38 -21.72 -20.52
CA VAL A 270 8.75 -20.72 -21.51
C VAL A 270 7.63 -20.61 -22.56
N PRO A 271 7.14 -19.40 -22.89
CA PRO A 271 6.11 -19.20 -23.90
C PRO A 271 6.55 -19.72 -25.27
N SER A 272 5.68 -20.49 -25.91
CA SER A 272 5.94 -21.15 -27.19
C SER A 272 5.26 -20.39 -28.34
N LEU A 273 6.04 -20.01 -29.35
CA LEU A 273 5.53 -19.37 -30.56
C LEU A 273 5.31 -20.42 -31.65
N SER A 274 4.07 -20.58 -32.13
CA SER A 274 3.73 -21.50 -33.20
C SER A 274 2.76 -20.84 -34.18
N SER A 275 3.09 -20.86 -35.48
CA SER A 275 2.26 -20.28 -36.55
C SER A 275 1.73 -18.88 -36.20
N THR A 276 2.63 -17.99 -35.76
CA THR A 276 2.37 -16.60 -35.32
C THR A 276 1.46 -16.43 -34.10
N ARG A 277 1.14 -17.50 -33.38
CA ARG A 277 0.37 -17.45 -32.13
C ARG A 277 1.27 -17.80 -30.95
N LEU A 278 1.19 -17.00 -29.90
CA LEU A 278 1.87 -17.30 -28.66
C LEU A 278 1.00 -18.21 -27.78
N TYR A 279 1.60 -19.28 -27.26
CA TYR A 279 0.97 -20.23 -26.36
C TYR A 279 1.70 -20.21 -25.02
N LEU A 280 0.93 -20.10 -23.94
CA LEU A 280 1.44 -20.15 -22.57
C LEU A 280 0.84 -21.37 -21.87
N TYR A 281 1.59 -21.87 -20.89
CA TYR A 281 1.10 -22.92 -20.03
C TYR A 281 -0.08 -22.42 -19.19
N SER A 282 -1.09 -23.26 -18.99
CA SER A 282 -2.30 -22.93 -18.26
C SER A 282 -2.03 -22.38 -16.86
N LEU A 283 -1.07 -22.93 -16.10
CA LEU A 283 -0.76 -22.41 -14.75
C LEU A 283 -0.17 -21.00 -14.79
N ASP A 284 0.64 -20.69 -15.81
CA ASP A 284 1.17 -19.34 -16.02
C ASP A 284 0.05 -18.35 -16.34
N LEU A 285 -0.89 -18.76 -17.19
CA LEU A 285 -2.08 -17.97 -17.50
C LEU A 285 -2.98 -17.77 -16.29
N GLU A 286 -3.16 -18.80 -15.46
CA GLU A 286 -3.90 -18.64 -14.20
C GLU A 286 -3.26 -17.61 -13.29
N ASN A 287 -1.93 -17.62 -13.17
CA ASN A 287 -1.21 -16.66 -12.36
C ASN A 287 -1.30 -15.25 -12.93
N LEU A 288 -1.00 -15.07 -14.22
CA LEU A 288 -0.96 -13.75 -14.87
C LEU A 288 -2.34 -13.07 -14.91
N PHE A 289 -3.39 -13.83 -15.22
CA PHE A 289 -4.76 -13.29 -15.28
C PHE A 289 -5.50 -13.35 -13.93
N GLY A 290 -4.93 -13.99 -12.91
CA GLY A 290 -5.59 -14.18 -11.61
C GLY A 290 -6.83 -15.07 -11.70
N LEU A 291 -6.75 -16.16 -12.46
CA LEU A 291 -7.85 -17.11 -12.64
C LEU A 291 -7.95 -18.06 -11.45
N ASP A 292 -9.17 -18.35 -11.03
CA ASP A 292 -9.46 -19.54 -10.23
C ASP A 292 -9.68 -20.72 -11.18
N SER A 293 -9.20 -21.91 -10.83
CA SER A 293 -9.36 -23.08 -11.69
C SER A 293 -9.63 -24.36 -10.91
N GLN A 294 -10.23 -25.33 -11.60
CA GLN A 294 -10.47 -26.68 -11.10
C GLN A 294 -10.20 -27.67 -12.24
N TRP A 295 -9.40 -28.69 -11.96
CA TRP A 295 -9.17 -29.81 -12.86
C TRP A 295 -10.12 -30.96 -12.55
N ASN A 296 -10.90 -31.38 -13.54
CA ASN A 296 -11.68 -32.62 -13.47
C ASN A 296 -10.95 -33.72 -14.25
N ASN A 297 -10.39 -34.69 -13.53
CA ASN A 297 -9.61 -35.76 -14.12
C ASN A 297 -10.44 -36.73 -14.97
N GLU A 298 -11.65 -37.08 -14.50
CA GLU A 298 -12.54 -38.05 -15.18
C GLU A 298 -13.02 -37.53 -16.53
N LYS A 299 -13.45 -36.26 -16.56
CA LYS A 299 -13.94 -35.60 -17.77
C LYS A 299 -12.81 -34.99 -18.60
N ARG A 300 -11.58 -34.97 -18.07
CA ARG A 300 -10.43 -34.24 -18.62
C ARG A 300 -10.78 -32.80 -18.99
N GLN A 301 -11.37 -32.10 -18.01
CA GLN A 301 -11.87 -30.74 -18.16
C GLN A 301 -11.12 -29.79 -17.23
N TRP A 302 -10.67 -28.67 -17.77
CA TRP A 302 -10.14 -27.56 -17.00
C TRP A 302 -11.21 -26.48 -16.91
N LYS A 303 -11.84 -26.36 -15.73
CA LYS A 303 -12.80 -25.30 -15.45
C LYS A 303 -12.04 -24.08 -14.95
N VAL A 304 -12.30 -22.92 -15.55
CA VAL A 304 -11.69 -21.64 -15.18
C VAL A 304 -12.75 -20.62 -14.84
N ARG A 305 -12.41 -19.74 -13.89
CA ARG A 305 -13.22 -18.60 -13.49
C ARG A 305 -12.34 -17.36 -13.43
N TYR A 306 -12.88 -16.27 -13.98
CA TYR A 306 -12.30 -14.95 -13.90
C TYR A 306 -13.33 -14.00 -13.29
N ALA A 307 -12.90 -13.19 -12.33
CA ALA A 307 -13.74 -12.20 -11.66
C ALA A 307 -13.23 -10.80 -11.94
N ASP A 308 -14.14 -9.87 -12.19
CA ASP A 308 -13.86 -8.45 -12.26
C ASP A 308 -14.20 -7.78 -10.94
N TYR A 309 -13.33 -6.86 -10.52
CA TYR A 309 -13.41 -6.20 -9.24
C TYR A 309 -13.56 -4.70 -9.44
N ARG A 310 -14.52 -4.11 -8.73
CA ARG A 310 -14.47 -2.69 -8.39
C ARG A 310 -13.59 -2.54 -7.16
N ILE A 311 -12.63 -1.63 -7.24
CA ILE A 311 -11.75 -1.28 -6.12
C ILE A 311 -12.08 0.15 -5.71
N LYS A 312 -12.26 0.37 -4.41
CA LYS A 312 -12.38 1.69 -3.80
C LYS A 312 -11.20 1.90 -2.87
N GLU A 313 -10.48 3.01 -3.04
CA GLU A 313 -9.45 3.46 -2.11
C GLU A 313 -9.98 4.60 -1.26
N LEU A 314 -10.07 4.33 0.04
CA LEU A 314 -10.55 5.27 1.05
C LEU A 314 -9.38 6.04 1.69
N GLY A 315 -8.14 5.63 1.44
CA GLY A 315 -6.93 6.31 1.92
C GLY A 315 -6.70 6.13 3.41
N ASN A 316 -6.37 7.20 4.14
CA ASN A 316 -6.16 7.20 5.59
C ASN A 316 -5.04 6.28 6.11
N TYR A 317 -3.96 6.17 5.34
CA TYR A 317 -2.76 5.48 5.78
C TYR A 317 -2.09 6.30 6.89
N LEU A 318 -2.29 5.88 8.13
CA LEU A 318 -1.69 6.55 9.28
C LEU A 318 -0.19 6.28 9.33
N GLY A 319 0.56 7.35 9.57
CA GLY A 319 1.96 7.28 9.98
C GLY A 319 2.08 7.03 11.49
N GLY A 320 3.26 6.63 11.90
CA GLY A 320 3.56 6.20 13.27
C GLY A 320 4.96 5.61 13.32
N SER A 321 5.18 4.61 14.19
CA SER A 321 6.30 3.66 14.00
C SER A 321 5.96 2.50 13.06
N SER A 322 4.72 2.44 12.57
CA SER A 322 4.25 1.44 11.62
C SER A 322 3.19 2.03 10.69
N CYS A 323 2.98 1.37 9.56
CA CYS A 323 1.90 1.63 8.63
C CYS A 323 1.07 0.35 8.52
N THR A 324 -0.22 0.44 8.86
CA THR A 324 -1.17 -0.66 8.69
C THR A 324 -2.11 -0.32 7.56
N VAL A 325 -2.19 -1.22 6.58
CA VAL A 325 -3.16 -1.16 5.49
C VAL A 325 -4.20 -2.23 5.72
N LYS A 326 -5.47 -1.82 5.74
CA LYS A 326 -6.64 -2.65 5.90
C LYS A 326 -7.38 -2.76 4.57
N ALA A 327 -7.65 -3.98 4.14
CA ALA A 327 -8.46 -4.26 2.98
C ALA A 327 -9.70 -5.06 3.39
N GLN A 328 -10.83 -4.73 2.78
CA GLN A 328 -12.09 -5.42 2.98
C GLN A 328 -12.60 -5.98 1.65
N TYR A 329 -13.15 -7.19 1.72
CA TYR A 329 -13.83 -7.87 0.65
C TYR A 329 -15.32 -7.97 0.99
N SER A 330 -16.17 -7.40 0.14
CA SER A 330 -17.60 -7.20 0.46
C SER A 330 -18.34 -8.53 0.69
N GLU A 331 -18.10 -9.54 -0.15
CA GLU A 331 -18.78 -10.85 -0.07
C GLU A 331 -17.89 -12.00 -0.48
N LEU A 332 -17.76 -13.04 0.35
CA LEU A 332 -16.97 -14.22 0.03
C LEU A 332 -17.62 -15.03 -1.11
N PRO A 333 -16.88 -15.41 -2.17
CA PRO A 333 -17.45 -16.20 -3.26
C PRO A 333 -17.70 -17.63 -2.78
N SER A 334 -18.89 -18.17 -3.07
CA SER A 334 -19.19 -19.59 -2.79
C SER A 334 -18.37 -20.50 -3.70
N GLY A 335 -17.63 -21.46 -3.14
CA GLY A 335 -17.01 -22.57 -3.90
C GLY A 335 -15.61 -22.31 -4.47
N PHE A 336 -14.91 -21.26 -4.00
CA PHE A 336 -13.57 -20.91 -4.48
C PHE A 336 -12.63 -20.54 -3.33
N ASN A 337 -11.32 -20.74 -3.57
CA ASN A 337 -10.33 -20.79 -2.49
C ASN A 337 -9.37 -19.60 -2.44
N THR A 338 -9.37 -18.69 -3.43
CA THR A 338 -8.36 -17.63 -3.54
C THR A 338 -8.97 -16.24 -3.64
N LEU A 339 -9.01 -15.56 -2.50
CA LEU A 339 -9.39 -14.16 -2.37
C LEU A 339 -8.23 -13.24 -2.81
N PRO A 340 -8.50 -11.96 -3.14
CA PRO A 340 -7.42 -11.00 -3.35
C PRO A 340 -6.48 -10.92 -2.15
N GLU A 341 -5.20 -10.77 -2.42
CA GLU A 341 -4.10 -10.75 -1.48
C GLU A 341 -3.62 -9.32 -1.30
N LEU A 342 -3.42 -8.90 -0.06
CA LEU A 342 -2.86 -7.60 0.29
C LEU A 342 -1.38 -7.76 0.62
N SER A 343 -0.55 -6.95 -0.03
CA SER A 343 0.87 -6.83 0.28
C SER A 343 1.26 -5.37 0.51
N VAL A 344 2.08 -5.15 1.53
CA VAL A 344 2.61 -3.84 1.89
C VAL A 344 4.11 -3.99 2.06
N LYS A 345 4.88 -3.08 1.47
CA LYS A 345 6.34 -3.06 1.57
C LYS A 345 6.82 -1.69 2.00
N ASN A 346 7.76 -1.63 2.93
CA ASN A 346 8.60 -0.47 3.18
C ASN A 346 9.92 -0.65 2.43
N ILE A 347 10.01 -0.03 1.26
CA ILE A 347 11.17 -0.13 0.35
C ILE A 347 12.41 0.47 1.01
N THR A 348 12.27 1.54 1.78
CA THR A 348 13.37 2.16 2.53
C THR A 348 14.04 1.14 3.45
N LEU A 349 13.25 0.45 4.30
CA LEU A 349 13.80 -0.54 5.23
C LEU A 349 14.35 -1.78 4.51
N ILE A 350 13.69 -2.26 3.44
CA ILE A 350 14.18 -3.40 2.66
C ILE A 350 15.54 -3.06 2.03
N SER A 351 15.71 -1.86 1.49
CA SER A 351 16.97 -1.43 0.86
C SER A 351 18.13 -1.33 1.85
N GLU A 352 17.83 -1.15 3.14
CA GLU A 352 18.80 -1.14 4.25
C GLU A 352 19.06 -2.55 4.83
N GLY A 353 18.49 -3.61 4.23
CA GLY A 353 18.67 -4.99 4.66
C GLY A 353 17.75 -5.43 5.81
N SER A 354 16.70 -4.67 6.11
CA SER A 354 15.72 -5.01 7.15
C SER A 354 14.52 -5.78 6.58
N ASP A 355 14.73 -7.07 6.30
CA ASP A 355 13.65 -7.95 5.81
C ASP A 355 12.54 -8.15 6.85
N LYS A 356 12.90 -8.09 8.15
CA LYS A 356 11.97 -8.25 9.27
C LYS A 356 11.29 -6.91 9.58
N GLY A 357 10.08 -6.74 9.06
CA GLY A 357 9.24 -5.55 9.28
C GLY A 357 9.10 -4.65 8.05
N GLY A 358 9.94 -4.84 7.02
CA GLY A 358 9.83 -4.15 5.74
C GLY A 358 8.81 -4.77 4.77
N TYR A 359 8.29 -5.97 5.05
CA TYR A 359 7.32 -6.65 4.19
C TYR A 359 6.22 -7.29 5.03
N ALA A 360 4.97 -7.03 4.63
CA ALA A 360 3.79 -7.68 5.16
C ALA A 360 2.95 -8.22 4.01
N TYR A 361 2.48 -9.45 4.18
CA TYR A 361 1.65 -10.13 3.21
C TYR A 361 0.53 -10.84 3.96
N VAL A 362 -0.70 -10.60 3.52
CA VAL A 362 -1.87 -11.28 4.02
C VAL A 362 -2.69 -11.76 2.83
N SER A 363 -2.76 -13.07 2.73
CA SER A 363 -3.87 -13.78 2.10
C SER A 363 -4.71 -14.33 3.24
N GLY A 364 -6.03 -14.38 3.11
CA GLY A 364 -6.81 -15.03 4.14
C GLY A 364 -8.12 -15.60 3.66
N ASP A 365 -8.84 -16.17 4.61
CA ASP A 365 -10.07 -16.94 4.50
C ASP A 365 -11.34 -16.13 4.85
N GLY A 366 -11.16 -14.87 5.29
CA GLY A 366 -12.22 -13.98 5.78
C GLY A 366 -12.49 -12.76 4.90
N LYS A 367 -13.36 -11.86 5.37
CA LYS A 367 -13.72 -10.62 4.65
C LYS A 367 -12.73 -9.46 4.86
N ASN A 368 -11.93 -9.48 5.92
CA ASN A 368 -11.09 -8.35 6.32
C ASN A 368 -9.65 -8.81 6.51
N TYR A 369 -8.71 -8.01 6.01
CA TYR A 369 -7.27 -8.28 6.09
C TYR A 369 -6.53 -7.01 6.48
N ALA A 370 -5.47 -7.16 7.27
CA ALA A 370 -4.62 -6.05 7.67
C ALA A 370 -3.14 -6.43 7.51
N ALA A 371 -2.40 -5.66 6.72
CA ALA A 371 -0.97 -5.84 6.53
C ALA A 371 -0.22 -4.66 7.15
N THR A 372 0.68 -4.96 8.08
CA THR A 372 1.41 -3.93 8.87
C THR A 372 2.91 -4.03 8.62
N VAL A 373 3.52 -2.91 8.22
CA VAL A 373 4.97 -2.76 8.09
C VAL A 373 5.50 -1.74 9.10
N SER A 374 6.73 -1.93 9.57
CA SER A 374 7.41 -0.93 10.39
C SER A 374 7.82 0.28 9.54
N LEU A 375 7.89 1.45 10.18
CA LEU A 375 8.42 2.68 9.63
C LEU A 375 9.72 3.04 10.35
N ALA A 376 10.71 3.50 9.58
CA ALA A 376 11.84 4.17 10.18
C ALA A 376 11.38 5.51 10.74
N VAL A 377 11.56 5.71 12.04
CA VAL A 377 11.09 6.89 12.77
C VAL A 377 11.91 8.13 12.43
N LEU A 378 11.27 9.30 12.51
CA LEU A 378 11.79 10.64 12.25
C LEU A 378 12.28 10.91 10.82
N ARG A 379 11.96 10.01 9.88
CA ARG A 379 12.30 10.19 8.46
C ARG A 379 11.23 9.61 7.55
N ASP A 380 11.38 9.90 6.28
CA ASP A 380 10.46 9.50 5.22
C ASP A 380 10.72 8.04 4.83
N ASN A 381 9.63 7.31 4.58
CA ASN A 381 9.64 5.91 4.18
C ASN A 381 8.88 5.77 2.86
N GLU A 382 9.47 5.06 1.90
CA GLU A 382 8.79 4.69 0.67
C GLU A 382 7.98 3.41 0.88
N ILE A 383 6.65 3.55 0.81
CA ILE A 383 5.69 2.47 1.01
C ILE A 383 5.07 2.07 -0.32
N GLN A 384 5.09 0.78 -0.60
CA GLN A 384 4.41 0.14 -1.72
C GLN A 384 3.22 -0.67 -1.19
N ILE A 385 2.04 -0.41 -1.73
CA ILE A 385 0.80 -1.13 -1.41
C ILE A 385 0.33 -1.81 -2.70
N CYS A 386 0.05 -3.11 -2.62
CA CYS A 386 -0.47 -3.87 -3.76
C CYS A 386 -1.58 -4.81 -3.29
N LEU A 387 -2.75 -4.66 -3.90
CA LEU A 387 -3.86 -5.61 -3.81
C LEU A 387 -3.91 -6.38 -5.14
N GLY A 388 -3.73 -7.69 -5.09
CA GLY A 388 -3.65 -8.53 -6.29
C GLY A 388 -4.41 -9.83 -6.15
N LYS A 389 -4.69 -10.49 -7.27
CA LYS A 389 -5.18 -11.87 -7.29
C LYS A 389 -4.15 -12.70 -8.05
N LYS A 390 -3.40 -13.55 -7.35
CA LYS A 390 -2.16 -14.16 -7.87
C LYS A 390 -1.23 -13.06 -8.43
N ASN A 391 -0.90 -13.09 -9.72
CA ASN A 391 -0.06 -12.07 -10.35
C ASN A 391 -0.81 -10.95 -11.05
N ARG A 392 -2.15 -11.02 -11.15
CA ARG A 392 -2.97 -9.88 -11.59
C ARG A 392 -2.98 -8.81 -10.51
N VAL A 393 -2.61 -7.58 -10.87
CA VAL A 393 -2.66 -6.43 -9.98
C VAL A 393 -4.03 -5.77 -10.10
N LEU A 394 -4.75 -5.63 -8.99
CA LEU A 394 -6.06 -4.97 -8.94
C LEU A 394 -5.91 -3.51 -8.49
N PHE A 395 -4.98 -3.26 -7.57
CA PHE A 395 -4.59 -1.94 -7.12
C PHE A 395 -3.11 -1.90 -6.77
N TYR A 396 -2.47 -0.78 -7.08
CA TYR A 396 -1.09 -0.51 -6.74
C TYR A 396 -0.93 0.97 -6.38
N LYS A 397 -0.24 1.23 -5.28
CA LYS A 397 0.11 2.59 -4.85
C LYS A 397 1.53 2.60 -4.29
N GLN A 398 2.29 3.62 -4.68
CA GLN A 398 3.54 3.97 -4.02
C GLN A 398 3.37 5.35 -3.40
N MET A 399 3.84 5.50 -2.18
CA MET A 399 3.66 6.71 -1.39
C MET A 399 4.77 6.88 -0.37
N THR A 400 4.96 8.11 0.08
CA THR A 400 5.91 8.44 1.13
C THR A 400 5.18 8.65 2.44
N LEU A 401 5.60 7.96 3.50
CA LEU A 401 5.12 8.18 4.87
C LEU A 401 6.27 8.54 5.80
N ARG A 402 6.11 9.62 6.56
CA ARG A 402 7.04 9.97 7.62
C ARG A 402 6.76 9.12 8.87
N GLY A 403 7.80 8.52 9.42
CA GLY A 403 7.68 7.79 10.69
C GLY A 403 7.59 8.79 11.85
N GLU A 404 6.46 8.88 12.52
CA GLU A 404 6.21 9.84 13.59
C GLU A 404 5.96 9.14 14.92
N VAL A 405 6.85 9.37 15.88
CA VAL A 405 6.76 8.71 17.19
C VAL A 405 5.54 9.18 17.99
N GLN A 406 5.09 10.41 17.75
CA GLN A 406 3.95 11.03 18.44
C GLN A 406 2.62 10.31 18.11
N ASN A 407 2.54 9.71 16.92
CA ASN A 407 1.35 9.00 16.46
C ASN A 407 1.44 7.49 16.74
N HIS A 408 2.46 7.03 17.48
CA HIS A 408 2.60 5.62 17.81
C HIS A 408 1.41 5.15 18.65
N GLN A 409 0.75 4.09 18.19
CA GLN A 409 -0.33 3.43 18.91
C GLN A 409 0.23 2.31 19.78
N LEU A 410 -0.01 2.40 21.09
CA LEU A 410 0.41 1.37 22.03
C LEU A 410 -0.46 0.12 21.90
N GLU A 411 0.16 -1.01 21.56
CA GLU A 411 -0.45 -2.32 21.71
C GLU A 411 -0.50 -2.68 23.21
N ARG A 412 -1.65 -2.42 23.84
CA ARG A 412 -1.83 -2.64 25.28
C ARG A 412 -2.10 -4.09 25.65
N GLN A 413 -2.49 -4.93 24.69
CA GLN A 413 -2.80 -6.33 24.93
C GLN A 413 -2.54 -7.13 23.66
N LYS A 414 -1.93 -8.30 23.79
CA LYS A 414 -1.75 -9.25 22.69
C LYS A 414 -1.63 -10.65 23.25
N ILE A 415 -1.98 -11.61 22.40
CA ILE A 415 -1.63 -13.01 22.60
C ILE A 415 -0.38 -13.33 21.80
N ILE A 416 0.61 -13.89 22.47
CA ILE A 416 1.90 -14.31 21.93
C ILE A 416 1.97 -15.83 21.96
N GLY A 417 2.08 -16.42 20.76
CA GLY A 417 2.00 -17.87 20.62
C GLY A 417 0.67 -18.42 21.15
N PRO A 418 0.59 -19.72 21.47
CA PRO A 418 -0.67 -20.34 21.84
C PRO A 418 -1.19 -20.01 23.25
N PHE A 419 -0.36 -19.46 24.16
CA PHE A 419 -0.71 -19.39 25.59
C PHE A 419 -0.32 -18.10 26.33
N THR A 420 0.57 -17.25 25.80
CA THR A 420 1.07 -16.08 26.56
C THR A 420 0.30 -14.83 26.19
N GLU A 421 -0.69 -14.46 27.00
CA GLU A 421 -1.31 -13.15 26.92
C GLU A 421 -0.50 -12.13 27.74
N TYR A 422 -0.28 -10.93 27.21
CA TYR A 422 0.20 -9.81 28.00
C TYR A 422 -0.83 -8.69 28.01
N SER A 423 -0.81 -7.87 29.06
CA SER A 423 -1.40 -6.53 28.98
C SER A 423 -0.59 -5.47 29.72
N LEU A 424 -0.64 -4.25 29.21
CA LEU A 424 0.02 -3.07 29.73
C LEU A 424 -0.99 -2.09 30.33
N VAL A 425 -0.80 -1.81 31.61
CA VAL A 425 -1.52 -0.77 32.35
C VAL A 425 -0.79 0.57 32.18
N LYS A 426 0.54 0.59 32.29
CA LYS A 426 1.39 1.77 32.07
C LYS A 426 2.58 1.44 31.15
N PRO A 427 2.92 2.33 30.19
CA PRO A 427 2.26 3.61 29.91
C PRO A 427 0.85 3.45 29.31
N GLU A 428 0.05 4.52 29.35
CA GLU A 428 -1.32 4.52 28.81
C GLU A 428 -1.37 4.86 27.31
N GLN A 429 -0.30 5.48 26.80
CA GLN A 429 -0.17 6.00 25.45
C GLN A 429 1.12 5.51 24.81
N GLY A 430 1.14 5.44 23.48
CA GLY A 430 2.31 5.01 22.72
C GLY A 430 3.41 6.07 22.59
N PHE A 431 3.11 7.32 22.95
CA PHE A 431 4.08 8.39 23.12
C PHE A 431 3.84 9.09 24.45
N ILE A 432 4.88 9.31 25.24
CA ILE A 432 4.79 10.06 26.51
C ILE A 432 5.90 11.10 26.61
N GLN A 433 5.61 12.21 27.28
CA GLN A 433 6.63 13.22 27.64
C GLN A 433 6.86 13.18 29.15
N ILE A 434 8.13 13.14 29.56
CA ILE A 434 8.53 13.10 30.97
C ILE A 434 9.62 14.13 31.26
N LYS A 435 9.66 14.63 32.49
CA LYS A 435 10.69 15.58 32.98
C LYS A 435 11.67 14.93 33.97
N GLN A 436 11.43 13.67 34.29
CA GLN A 436 12.23 12.90 35.23
C GLN A 436 13.01 11.86 34.43
N ASN A 437 14.20 11.51 34.91
CA ASN A 437 15.04 10.48 34.29
C ASN A 437 14.50 9.05 34.49
N SER A 438 13.23 8.89 34.84
CA SER A 438 12.61 7.58 35.01
C SER A 438 11.12 7.63 34.71
N PHE A 439 10.56 6.49 34.37
CA PHE A 439 9.14 6.33 34.07
C PHE A 439 8.59 5.03 34.67
N MET A 440 7.29 5.02 34.91
CA MET A 440 6.59 3.90 35.52
C MET A 440 6.10 2.91 34.47
N VAL A 441 6.36 1.64 34.68
CA VAL A 441 5.82 0.53 33.87
C VAL A 441 4.97 -0.36 34.74
N GLU A 442 3.79 -0.75 34.24
CA GLU A 442 2.88 -1.63 34.96
C GLU A 442 2.11 -2.50 33.98
N GLY A 443 1.97 -3.79 34.29
CA GLY A 443 1.22 -4.71 33.46
C GLY A 443 1.17 -6.13 34.02
N GLN A 444 0.71 -7.05 33.18
CA GLN A 444 0.59 -8.47 33.49
C GLN A 444 1.00 -9.34 32.29
N VAL A 445 1.49 -10.54 32.59
CA VAL A 445 1.82 -11.58 31.61
C VAL A 445 1.26 -12.91 32.12
N GLY A 446 0.30 -13.48 31.39
CA GLY A 446 -0.47 -14.65 31.84
C GLY A 446 0.36 -15.91 32.01
N PHE A 447 1.26 -16.22 31.07
CA PHE A 447 2.10 -17.43 31.14
C PHE A 447 3.53 -17.14 30.68
N THR A 448 4.48 -17.19 31.62
CA THR A 448 5.93 -17.14 31.37
C THR A 448 6.66 -17.99 32.41
N ASN A 449 7.85 -18.48 32.05
CA ASN A 449 8.74 -19.21 32.96
C ASN A 449 9.83 -18.32 33.55
N GLU A 450 9.82 -17.02 33.24
CA GLU A 450 10.72 -16.04 33.82
C GLU A 450 10.08 -15.37 35.03
N ALA A 451 10.90 -15.10 36.03
CA ALA A 451 10.53 -14.27 37.18
C ALA A 451 10.71 -12.76 36.89
N VAL A 452 11.02 -12.39 35.64
CA VAL A 452 11.32 -11.02 35.25
C VAL A 452 10.74 -10.67 33.88
N ILE A 453 10.50 -9.38 33.67
CA ILE A 453 10.31 -8.76 32.36
C ILE A 453 11.56 -7.96 32.03
N HIS A 454 12.12 -8.16 30.84
CA HIS A 454 13.20 -7.35 30.33
C HIS A 454 12.66 -6.08 29.69
N VAL A 455 13.17 -4.93 30.11
CA VAL A 455 12.91 -3.63 29.51
C VAL A 455 14.12 -3.25 28.68
N LEU A 456 13.91 -3.02 27.38
CA LEU A 456 14.93 -2.73 26.40
C LEU A 456 14.81 -1.26 25.96
N PRO A 457 15.51 -0.34 26.64
CA PRO A 457 15.57 1.04 26.20
C PRO A 457 16.55 1.21 25.04
N ALA A 458 16.19 2.07 24.10
CA ALA A 458 17.09 2.56 23.07
C ALA A 458 16.95 4.07 22.93
N LYS A 459 18.05 4.79 22.73
CA LYS A 459 18.04 6.23 22.48
C LYS A 459 17.97 6.50 20.97
N ILE A 460 17.15 7.45 20.57
CA ILE A 460 16.99 7.86 19.18
C ILE A 460 17.68 9.20 18.98
N ASP A 461 18.59 9.25 18.02
CA ASP A 461 19.15 10.50 17.53
C ASP A 461 18.08 11.25 16.72
N GLN A 462 17.66 12.42 17.20
CA GLN A 462 16.53 13.15 16.59
C GLN A 462 16.85 13.73 15.20
N ALA A 463 18.13 13.91 14.86
CA ALA A 463 18.54 14.45 13.57
C ALA A 463 18.60 13.38 12.47
N SER A 464 19.05 12.18 12.83
CA SER A 464 19.29 11.07 11.89
C SER A 464 18.26 9.94 11.98
N GLY A 465 17.50 9.86 13.07
CA GLY A 465 16.60 8.74 13.37
C GLY A 465 17.34 7.44 13.78
N ILE A 466 18.67 7.49 13.93
CA ILE A 466 19.48 6.32 14.29
C ILE A 466 19.15 5.89 15.73
N ILE A 467 18.94 4.59 15.89
CA ILE A 467 18.59 3.97 17.18
C ILE A 467 19.82 3.33 17.80
N THR A 468 20.16 3.75 19.02
CA THR A 468 21.25 3.19 19.82
C THR A 468 20.66 2.40 20.99
N GLU A 469 20.80 1.08 20.94
CA GLU A 469 20.38 0.18 22.02
C GLU A 469 21.15 0.49 23.32
N LEU A 470 20.46 0.50 24.45
CA LEU A 470 21.04 0.74 25.76
C LEU A 470 20.98 -0.54 26.61
N PRO A 471 21.70 -0.60 27.74
CA PRO A 471 21.65 -1.76 28.62
C PRO A 471 20.22 -2.07 29.06
N ALA A 472 19.83 -3.34 28.92
CA ALA A 472 18.53 -3.83 29.37
C ALA A 472 18.38 -3.67 30.89
N GLN A 473 17.16 -3.36 31.32
CA GLN A 473 16.73 -3.35 32.72
C GLN A 473 15.74 -4.49 32.95
N THR A 474 15.48 -4.83 34.21
CA THR A 474 14.55 -5.91 34.56
C THR A 474 13.52 -5.43 35.57
N LEU A 475 12.30 -5.95 35.44
CA LEU A 475 11.21 -5.77 36.39
C LEU A 475 10.83 -7.13 36.95
N SER A 476 10.72 -7.26 38.27
CA SER A 476 10.28 -8.50 38.89
C SER A 476 8.82 -8.81 38.54
N LEU A 477 8.56 -10.08 38.24
CA LEU A 477 7.22 -10.62 38.01
C LEU A 477 6.76 -11.30 39.31
N GLN A 478 5.68 -10.79 39.90
CA GLN A 478 5.04 -11.37 41.09
C GLN A 478 3.59 -11.65 40.77
N GLU A 479 3.14 -12.90 40.96
CA GLU A 479 1.77 -13.31 40.65
C GLU A 479 1.33 -12.87 39.23
N GLN A 480 2.20 -13.08 38.24
CA GLN A 480 1.99 -12.70 36.83
C GLN A 480 1.88 -11.19 36.56
N LYS A 481 2.12 -10.35 37.56
CA LYS A 481 2.13 -8.87 37.42
C LYS A 481 3.54 -8.34 37.53
N PHE A 482 3.81 -7.29 36.77
CA PHE A 482 5.06 -6.55 36.86
C PHE A 482 4.76 -5.07 37.09
N SER A 483 5.56 -4.44 37.94
CA SER A 483 5.47 -3.02 38.22
C SER A 483 6.84 -2.53 38.67
N GLY A 484 7.35 -1.47 38.05
CA GLY A 484 8.54 -0.78 38.54
C GLY A 484 8.92 0.45 37.75
N SER A 485 9.80 1.26 38.34
CA SER A 485 10.38 2.43 37.69
C SER A 485 11.58 2.03 36.85
N VAL A 486 11.65 2.54 35.62
CA VAL A 486 12.73 2.28 34.67
C VAL A 486 13.53 3.57 34.48
N ALA A 487 14.85 3.49 34.64
CA ALA A 487 15.74 4.66 34.57
C ALA A 487 16.26 4.93 33.14
N LEU A 488 16.46 6.20 32.82
CA LEU A 488 17.00 6.70 31.54
C LEU A 488 18.38 7.31 31.77
N ASN A 489 19.38 6.44 31.85
CA ASN A 489 20.73 6.84 32.25
C ASN A 489 21.53 7.59 31.16
N ALA A 490 21.01 7.64 29.93
CA ALA A 490 21.67 8.31 28.80
C ALA A 490 21.26 9.79 28.60
N GLY A 491 20.65 10.41 29.62
CA GLY A 491 20.30 11.84 29.65
C GLY A 491 19.07 12.22 28.81
N PRO A 492 18.70 13.50 28.74
CA PRO A 492 17.55 13.97 27.98
C PRO A 492 17.59 13.56 26.50
N GLY A 493 16.41 13.41 25.90
CA GLY A 493 16.20 13.09 24.49
C GLY A 493 15.07 12.08 24.27
N LEU A 494 14.96 11.63 23.02
CA LEU A 494 13.95 10.68 22.58
C LEU A 494 14.42 9.24 22.79
N TYR A 495 13.53 8.40 23.30
CA TYR A 495 13.76 6.99 23.54
C TYR A 495 12.67 6.12 22.93
N ARG A 496 13.06 4.90 22.56
CA ARG A 496 12.18 3.79 22.22
C ARG A 496 12.32 2.74 23.30
N ILE A 497 11.20 2.25 23.83
CA ILE A 497 11.15 1.24 24.88
C ILE A 497 10.39 0.03 24.38
N HIS A 498 11.00 -1.15 24.47
CA HIS A 498 10.35 -2.43 24.18
C HIS A 498 10.43 -3.32 25.40
N PHE A 499 9.42 -4.17 25.59
CA PHE A 499 9.48 -5.24 26.58
C PHE A 499 9.83 -6.55 25.90
N GLN A 500 10.47 -7.42 26.66
CA GLN A 500 10.83 -8.74 26.23
C GLN A 500 10.66 -9.72 27.39
N VAL A 501 10.16 -10.91 27.06
CA VAL A 501 10.02 -12.03 27.99
C VAL A 501 10.38 -13.33 27.29
N GLN A 502 10.91 -14.30 28.02
CA GLN A 502 11.02 -15.67 27.52
C GLN A 502 9.78 -16.49 27.86
N ASN A 503 9.35 -17.27 26.89
CA ASN A 503 8.18 -18.12 26.96
C ASN A 503 8.51 -19.50 26.38
N ASN A 504 8.04 -20.56 27.03
CA ASN A 504 8.17 -21.91 26.46
C ASN A 504 7.12 -22.08 25.37
N GLY A 505 7.57 -22.36 24.16
CA GLY A 505 6.75 -22.84 23.07
C GLY A 505 6.34 -24.30 23.26
N LEU A 506 5.50 -24.77 22.34
CA LEU A 506 5.18 -26.19 22.19
C LEU A 506 6.48 -27.02 22.10
N HIS A 507 6.53 -28.15 22.81
CA HIS A 507 7.68 -29.05 22.89
C HIS A 507 8.94 -28.52 23.62
N GLY A 508 8.81 -27.50 24.48
CA GLY A 508 9.92 -27.06 25.34
C GLY A 508 10.95 -26.16 24.66
N VAL A 509 10.65 -25.66 23.46
CA VAL A 509 11.46 -24.64 22.78
C VAL A 509 11.31 -23.33 23.52
N VAL A 510 12.40 -22.79 24.07
CA VAL A 510 12.40 -21.45 24.67
C VAL A 510 12.40 -20.41 23.54
N ALA A 511 11.34 -19.61 23.47
CA ALA A 511 11.25 -18.47 22.58
C ALA A 511 11.42 -17.18 23.37
N THR A 512 12.13 -16.22 22.80
CA THR A 512 12.17 -14.86 23.31
C THR A 512 11.19 -14.03 22.52
N THR A 513 10.23 -13.39 23.17
CA THR A 513 9.24 -12.56 22.49
C THR A 513 9.25 -11.13 22.96
N ARG A 514 9.13 -10.21 22.01
CA ARG A 514 8.97 -8.77 22.25
C ARG A 514 7.49 -8.40 22.32
N PHE A 515 7.17 -7.48 23.22
CA PHE A 515 5.84 -6.95 23.38
C PHE A 515 5.88 -5.51 23.86
N GLY A 516 4.77 -4.78 23.68
CA GLY A 516 4.63 -3.41 24.18
C GLY A 516 5.76 -2.48 23.74
N GLU A 517 5.62 -1.91 22.56
CA GLU A 517 6.48 -0.83 22.10
C GLU A 517 5.85 0.51 22.49
N PHE A 518 6.67 1.47 22.92
CA PHE A 518 6.28 2.88 23.00
C PHE A 518 7.50 3.78 22.94
N TYR A 519 7.23 5.07 22.75
CA TYR A 519 8.22 6.12 22.65
C TYR A 519 8.06 7.10 23.79
N LEU A 520 9.17 7.68 24.24
CA LEU A 520 9.14 8.72 25.25
C LEU A 520 10.16 9.82 24.94
N ASP A 521 9.77 11.05 25.22
CA ASP A 521 10.63 12.22 25.17
C ASP A 521 10.96 12.67 26.60
N TYR A 522 12.22 12.49 26.99
CA TYR A 522 12.75 12.92 28.29
C TYR A 522 13.35 14.32 28.15
N GLN A 523 12.68 15.31 28.75
CA GLN A 523 13.05 16.74 28.68
C GLN A 523 13.91 17.19 29.85
#